data_AF-A0A0C9WEJ8-F1
#
_entry.id   AF-A0A0C9WEJ8-F1
#
_cell.length_a   1.000
_cell.length_b   1.000
_cell.length_c   1.000
_cell.angle_alpha   90.00
_cell.angle_beta   90.00
_cell.angle_gamma   90.00
#
_symmetry.space_group_name_H-M   'P 1'
#
loop_
_entity.id
_entity.type
_entity.pdbx_description
1 polymer ?
#
loop_
_entity_poly.entity_id
_entity_poly.type
_entity_poly.pdbx_seq_one_letter_code
_entity_poly.pdbx_strand_id
1 'polypeptide(L)'
;MSNQEYYQSHSHGHGHPQAGIYSPVERDRDPVFPGGTPQWSTTGPGVSLKERAVPNVPQPAAYMPTDDQLFVREYGHGEQGMKPNAEFMKQHFLKEGRLTEKQALYILGQATKLLSREPNMVNVESPVTICGDIHGQYYDLMKLFEIGGSFSDNCYLFLGDYVDRGNFGIECLLYLYALKLTRPKDITLLRGNHECRHLTEYFTFKRECLHKYSQAVYDACLESFCALPVAALVDNRFFCVHGGISPELITLDDLRRLDRFQEPGSSGLLCDLLWSDPVANFGYEHEPSQHGPALAPGTTFEHNATRGCSFFFTYAAACKFLERNSLLGIVRGHEAQDAGYMMYRKTPTKKFPSVITVFSAPNYLDVYHNRGAVIKYANKNITIRQFNSSSHPYWLPNFMDGFTWSLPFVGAKIAEMLLAILATCSREELEEDTDDDDARTVDLTLTPAEIAQRRQQIKNKILAVGRMQRVFQLLREEAENASELSALPVEDRRGPDMLTAQGTQMRHYIHSFADARRSDLLNERLPLFQPTDSENDFPVIPAPSMRRRGSGDIDGVSMEELIRRTLDEDEEGDMVERLADRIARGRKPTGRPMPLKRYETA
;
A
#
# COMPACT_ATOMS: atom_id res chain seq x y z
N MET A 1 -35.13 -6.41 58.90
CA MET A 1 -34.66 -7.16 60.07
C MET A 1 -33.24 -7.61 59.76
N SER A 2 -32.22 -6.74 59.82
CA SER A 2 -31.50 -6.22 60.99
C SER A 2 -30.71 -7.31 61.74
N ASN A 3 -29.38 -7.31 61.59
CA ASN A 3 -28.37 -7.10 62.66
C ASN A 3 -26.98 -7.53 62.14
N GLN A 4 -26.06 -6.61 61.83
CA GLN A 4 -25.16 -5.80 62.68
C GLN A 4 -23.90 -6.53 63.19
N GLU A 5 -22.77 -6.14 62.59
CA GLU A 5 -21.49 -5.68 63.17
C GLU A 5 -21.07 -6.12 64.58
N TYR A 6 -19.76 -6.42 64.75
CA TYR A 6 -18.94 -5.76 65.78
C TYR A 6 -17.44 -5.73 65.44
N TYR A 7 -16.87 -4.55 65.65
CA TYR A 7 -15.49 -4.08 65.56
C TYR A 7 -14.74 -4.25 66.90
N GLN A 8 -13.40 -4.27 66.87
CA GLN A 8 -12.45 -3.71 67.88
C GLN A 8 -11.03 -3.83 67.27
N SER A 9 -10.27 -2.81 66.87
CA SER A 9 -9.79 -1.53 67.42
C SER A 9 -8.61 -1.62 68.40
N HIS A 10 -7.68 -0.65 68.26
CA HIS A 10 -6.60 -0.10 69.14
C HIS A 10 -5.31 0.10 68.29
N SER A 11 -4.63 1.24 68.21
CA SER A 11 -4.70 2.53 68.93
C SER A 11 -3.89 3.63 68.18
N HIS A 12 -4.21 4.90 68.45
CA HIS A 12 -3.72 6.15 67.84
C HIS A 12 -2.27 6.58 68.16
N GLY A 13 -1.73 7.50 67.33
CA GLY A 13 -0.59 8.36 67.70
C GLY A 13 -0.12 9.36 66.62
N HIS A 14 -0.85 10.48 66.47
CA HIS A 14 -0.51 11.84 65.99
C HIS A 14 0.61 12.15 64.96
N GLY A 15 0.24 12.94 63.94
CA GLY A 15 1.14 13.95 63.34
C GLY A 15 0.82 14.35 61.88
N HIS A 16 0.14 15.48 61.68
CA HIS A 16 0.16 16.28 60.43
C HIS A 16 0.74 17.66 60.77
N PRO A 17 1.21 18.50 59.83
CA PRO A 17 1.29 18.34 58.36
C PRO A 17 2.63 18.83 57.74
N GLN A 18 3.01 18.38 56.54
CA GLN A 18 3.67 19.22 55.52
C GLN A 18 3.83 18.49 54.19
N ALA A 19 3.71 19.26 53.10
CA ALA A 19 3.72 18.81 51.72
C ALA A 19 5.03 18.06 51.37
N GLY A 20 4.87 16.81 50.92
CA GLY A 20 5.94 15.96 50.42
C GLY A 20 5.73 15.67 48.94
N ILE A 21 6.72 16.08 48.16
CA ILE A 21 6.87 15.92 46.71
C ILE A 21 6.70 14.44 46.32
N TYR A 22 5.76 14.14 45.42
CA TYR A 22 5.68 12.84 44.75
C TYR A 22 6.91 12.66 43.86
N SER A 23 7.81 11.73 44.20
CA SER A 23 8.84 11.25 43.27
C SER A 23 8.20 10.30 42.25
N PRO A 24 8.47 10.42 40.95
CA PRO A 24 7.90 9.55 39.93
C PRO A 24 8.42 8.12 40.05
N VAL A 25 7.49 7.17 39.91
CA VAL A 25 7.77 5.74 39.72
C VAL A 25 8.56 5.58 38.42
N GLU A 26 9.70 4.88 38.51
CA GLU A 26 10.67 4.60 37.46
C GLU A 26 10.01 4.14 36.15
N ARG A 27 9.88 5.08 35.20
CA ARG A 27 9.99 4.80 33.77
C ARG A 27 11.46 4.97 33.44
N ASP A 28 12.16 3.88 33.17
CA ASP A 28 13.36 3.87 32.33
C ASP A 28 13.84 2.43 32.16
N ARG A 29 13.36 1.79 31.10
CA ARG A 29 14.13 0.86 30.28
C ARG A 29 13.64 1.01 28.85
N ASP A 30 14.10 2.08 28.21
CA ASP A 30 14.14 2.14 26.76
C ASP A 30 14.82 0.88 26.22
N PRO A 31 14.37 0.32 25.09
CA PRO A 31 15.13 -0.69 24.40
C PRO A 31 16.51 -0.12 24.09
N VAL A 32 17.55 -0.75 24.63
CA VAL A 32 18.94 -0.43 24.32
C VAL A 32 19.17 -0.78 22.85
N PHE A 33 18.91 0.18 21.97
CA PHE A 33 19.55 0.21 20.66
C PHE A 33 21.05 0.27 20.92
N PRO A 34 21.88 -0.53 20.23
CA PRO A 34 23.33 -0.37 20.33
C PRO A 34 23.67 1.06 19.91
N GLY A 35 23.96 1.90 20.91
CA GLY A 35 24.23 3.34 20.80
C GLY A 35 25.59 3.64 20.16
N GLY A 36 25.85 3.04 19.01
CA GLY A 36 26.85 3.49 18.07
C GLY A 36 26.12 4.09 16.89
N THR A 37 26.19 5.40 16.72
CA THR A 37 26.14 5.95 15.36
C THR A 37 27.15 5.14 14.55
N PRO A 38 26.78 4.50 13.42
CA PRO A 38 27.80 4.00 12.52
C PRO A 38 28.64 5.23 12.18
N GLN A 39 29.88 5.29 12.64
CA GLN A 39 30.84 6.19 12.02
C GLN A 39 30.97 5.65 10.60
N TRP A 40 30.27 6.26 9.65
CA TRP A 40 30.60 6.14 8.24
C TRP A 40 31.98 6.76 8.06
N SER A 41 33.00 5.95 8.35
CA SER A 41 34.37 6.15 7.90
C SER A 41 34.34 5.98 6.38
N THR A 42 33.97 7.04 5.66
CA THR A 42 34.10 7.11 4.19
C THR A 42 35.56 7.28 3.75
N THR A 43 36.53 7.21 4.68
CA THR A 43 37.95 7.45 4.43
C THR A 43 38.88 6.39 5.04
N GLY A 44 38.37 5.22 5.43
CA GLY A 44 39.19 4.09 5.83
C GLY A 44 39.64 3.26 4.62
N PRO A 45 40.95 2.97 4.43
CA PRO A 45 41.41 2.09 3.36
C PRO A 45 40.92 0.66 3.65
N GLY A 46 39.84 0.21 3.01
CA GLY A 46 39.35 -1.17 3.18
C GLY A 46 37.89 -1.46 2.83
N VAL A 47 37.04 -0.48 2.54
CA VAL A 47 35.66 -0.79 2.13
C VAL A 47 35.64 -1.25 0.67
N SER A 48 35.51 -2.57 0.48
CA SER A 48 35.36 -3.19 -0.84
C SER A 48 34.04 -2.75 -1.47
N LEU A 49 34.10 -1.95 -2.54
CA LEU A 49 32.92 -1.52 -3.31
C LEU A 49 32.25 -2.68 -4.08
N LYS A 50 32.85 -3.87 -4.06
CA LYS A 50 32.31 -5.10 -4.66
C LYS A 50 31.56 -5.96 -3.65
N GLU A 51 31.74 -5.72 -2.36
CA GLU A 51 31.12 -6.48 -1.30
C GLU A 51 29.86 -5.78 -0.79
N ARG A 52 28.91 -6.58 -0.32
CA ARG A 52 27.63 -6.06 0.17
C ARG A 52 27.83 -5.31 1.48
N ALA A 53 27.46 -4.03 1.49
CA ALA A 53 27.65 -3.15 2.64
C ALA A 53 26.90 -3.59 3.91
N VAL A 54 25.75 -4.25 3.75
CA VAL A 54 24.95 -4.77 4.88
C VAL A 54 24.81 -6.29 4.74
N PRO A 55 25.80 -7.07 5.19
CA PRO A 55 25.82 -8.52 4.98
C PRO A 55 24.73 -9.27 5.77
N ASN A 56 24.27 -8.70 6.90
CA ASN A 56 23.31 -9.36 7.80
C ASN A 56 21.86 -9.36 7.30
N VAL A 57 21.49 -8.49 6.35
CA VAL A 57 20.15 -8.52 5.75
C VAL A 57 20.08 -9.75 4.85
N PRO A 58 19.10 -10.65 4.95
CA PRO A 58 19.01 -11.79 4.03
C PRO A 58 18.98 -11.35 2.55
N GLN A 59 19.48 -12.17 1.65
CA GLN A 59 19.34 -11.92 0.20
C GLN A 59 18.05 -12.56 -0.30
N PRO A 60 17.35 -11.94 -1.27
CA PRO A 60 16.26 -12.59 -1.99
C PRO A 60 16.70 -13.91 -2.62
N ALA A 61 15.79 -14.87 -2.75
CA ALA A 61 16.02 -16.10 -3.49
C ALA A 61 16.18 -15.79 -4.99
N ALA A 62 17.43 -15.75 -5.46
CA ALA A 62 17.78 -15.36 -6.82
C ALA A 62 17.40 -16.39 -7.91
N TYR A 63 16.93 -17.58 -7.52
CA TYR A 63 16.57 -18.64 -8.46
C TYR A 63 15.04 -18.81 -8.55
N MET A 64 14.57 -19.22 -9.73
CA MET A 64 13.20 -19.71 -9.90
C MET A 64 13.17 -21.23 -9.65
N PRO A 65 12.16 -21.76 -8.95
CA PRO A 65 12.10 -23.17 -8.62
C PRO A 65 11.85 -24.05 -9.84
N THR A 66 12.38 -25.27 -9.80
CA THR A 66 12.04 -26.30 -10.77
C THR A 66 10.63 -26.85 -10.53
N ASP A 67 10.01 -27.43 -11.56
CA ASP A 67 8.68 -28.03 -11.43
C ASP A 67 8.64 -29.16 -10.39
N ASP A 68 9.73 -29.93 -10.24
CA ASP A 68 9.81 -31.00 -9.24
C ASP A 68 9.90 -30.48 -7.79
N GLN A 69 10.40 -29.24 -7.59
CA GLN A 69 10.38 -28.59 -6.28
C GLN A 69 8.99 -28.00 -5.97
N LEU A 70 8.38 -27.39 -6.99
CA LEU A 70 7.12 -26.66 -6.83
C LEU A 70 5.90 -27.59 -6.81
N PHE A 71 5.90 -28.67 -7.57
CA PHE A 71 4.75 -29.55 -7.72
C PHE A 71 4.99 -30.93 -7.14
N VAL A 72 4.00 -31.43 -6.40
CA VAL A 72 3.96 -32.81 -5.92
C VAL A 72 3.04 -33.60 -6.83
N ARG A 73 3.51 -34.79 -7.26
CA ARG A 73 2.67 -35.75 -7.97
C ARG A 73 1.85 -36.53 -6.97
N GLU A 74 0.52 -36.41 -7.07
CA GLU A 74 -0.39 -37.21 -6.25
C GLU A 74 -0.89 -38.39 -7.09
N TYR A 75 -0.62 -39.62 -6.62
CA TYR A 75 -1.09 -40.85 -7.26
C TYR A 75 -2.38 -41.30 -6.56
N GLY A 76 -3.53 -40.69 -6.89
CA GLY A 76 -4.82 -41.05 -6.29
C GLY A 76 -6.04 -40.67 -7.13
N HIS A 77 -6.99 -41.59 -7.27
CA HIS A 77 -8.35 -41.41 -7.83
C HIS A 77 -8.47 -40.81 -9.25
N GLY A 78 -7.67 -41.28 -10.21
CA GLY A 78 -8.00 -41.16 -11.65
C GLY A 78 -7.80 -39.78 -12.28
N GLU A 79 -7.47 -38.73 -11.52
CA GLU A 79 -7.01 -37.44 -12.04
C GLU A 79 -5.49 -37.33 -11.88
N GLN A 80 -4.76 -37.42 -13.00
CA GLN A 80 -3.32 -37.14 -13.03
C GLN A 80 -3.11 -35.62 -12.96
N GLY A 81 -3.04 -35.07 -11.75
CA GLY A 81 -2.83 -33.63 -11.51
C GLY A 81 -1.53 -33.35 -10.75
N MET A 82 -0.80 -32.32 -11.15
CA MET A 82 0.31 -31.75 -10.37
C MET A 82 -0.26 -30.76 -9.36
N LYS A 83 -0.09 -31.01 -8.06
CA LYS A 83 -0.54 -30.08 -7.02
C LYS A 83 0.62 -29.21 -6.52
N PRO A 84 0.41 -27.92 -6.26
CA PRO A 84 1.46 -27.06 -5.73
C PRO A 84 1.89 -27.50 -4.33
N ASN A 85 3.19 -27.48 -4.06
CA ASN A 85 3.77 -27.69 -2.75
C ASN A 85 3.68 -26.40 -1.94
N ALA A 86 2.58 -26.24 -1.20
CA ALA A 86 2.33 -25.02 -0.43
C ALA A 86 3.45 -24.71 0.59
N GLU A 87 4.03 -25.71 1.26
CA GLU A 87 5.12 -25.47 2.22
C GLU A 87 6.39 -24.96 1.53
N PHE A 88 6.73 -25.52 0.35
CA PHE A 88 7.85 -24.98 -0.44
C PHE A 88 7.57 -23.53 -0.87
N MET A 89 6.38 -23.26 -1.40
CA MET A 89 5.99 -21.91 -1.82
C MET A 89 6.07 -20.91 -0.67
N LYS A 90 5.62 -21.31 0.53
CA LYS A 90 5.74 -20.51 1.75
C LYS A 90 7.17 -20.05 2.00
N GLN A 91 8.09 -20.99 2.04
CA GLN A 91 9.50 -20.69 2.34
C GLN A 91 10.17 -19.91 1.21
N HIS A 92 9.78 -20.14 -0.04
CA HIS A 92 10.30 -19.43 -1.21
C HIS A 92 9.86 -17.97 -1.23
N PHE A 93 8.57 -17.69 -1.00
CA PHE A 93 8.02 -16.34 -0.95
C PHE A 93 8.46 -15.54 0.29
N LEU A 94 8.66 -16.19 1.44
CA LEU A 94 9.30 -15.55 2.61
C LEU A 94 10.73 -15.06 2.34
N LYS A 95 11.36 -15.57 1.29
CA LYS A 95 12.68 -15.13 0.81
C LYS A 95 12.57 -14.30 -0.47
N GLU A 96 11.40 -13.72 -0.74
CA GLU A 96 11.15 -12.88 -1.93
C GLU A 96 11.42 -13.60 -3.27
N GLY A 97 11.39 -14.94 -3.25
CA GLY A 97 11.61 -15.75 -4.43
C GLY A 97 10.42 -15.67 -5.38
N ARG A 98 10.67 -15.76 -6.69
CA ARG A 98 9.63 -15.75 -7.71
C ARG A 98 9.44 -17.13 -8.32
N LEU A 99 8.23 -17.42 -8.79
CA LEU A 99 7.96 -18.59 -9.62
C LEU A 99 8.33 -18.28 -11.08
N THR A 100 8.40 -19.31 -11.92
CA THR A 100 8.36 -19.06 -13.37
C THR A 100 6.96 -18.62 -13.78
N GLU A 101 6.86 -17.84 -14.87
CA GLU A 101 5.57 -17.40 -15.42
C GLU A 101 4.63 -18.58 -15.72
N LYS A 102 5.16 -19.67 -16.30
CA LYS A 102 4.38 -20.89 -16.59
C LYS A 102 3.80 -21.53 -15.33
N GLN A 103 4.57 -21.54 -14.24
CA GLN A 103 4.11 -22.09 -12.96
C GLN A 103 3.02 -21.22 -12.34
N ALA A 104 3.17 -19.90 -12.35
CA ALA A 104 2.15 -18.96 -11.86
C ALA A 104 0.85 -19.10 -12.67
N LEU A 105 0.93 -19.09 -14.00
CA LEU A 105 -0.23 -19.29 -14.88
C LEU A 105 -0.91 -20.65 -14.68
N TYR A 106 -0.13 -21.71 -14.43
CA TYR A 106 -0.69 -23.02 -14.11
C TYR A 106 -1.52 -22.98 -12.83
N ILE A 107 -0.99 -22.40 -11.75
CA ILE A 107 -1.68 -22.29 -10.45
C ILE A 107 -2.96 -21.48 -10.62
N LEU A 108 -2.88 -20.31 -11.25
CA LEU A 108 -4.05 -19.45 -11.52
C LEU A 108 -5.11 -20.20 -12.33
N GLY A 109 -4.74 -20.80 -13.46
CA GLY A 109 -5.68 -21.52 -14.32
C GLY A 109 -6.33 -22.74 -13.66
N GLN A 110 -5.61 -23.49 -12.82
CA GLN A 110 -6.22 -24.59 -12.05
C GLN A 110 -7.15 -24.08 -10.96
N ALA A 111 -6.76 -23.01 -10.25
CA ALA A 111 -7.59 -22.40 -9.22
C ALA A 111 -8.89 -21.84 -9.81
N THR A 112 -8.82 -21.13 -10.94
CA THR A 112 -9.99 -20.65 -11.70
C THR A 112 -10.93 -21.80 -12.02
N LYS A 113 -10.44 -22.90 -12.61
CA LYS A 113 -11.27 -24.08 -12.93
C LYS A 113 -11.97 -24.67 -11.71
N LEU A 114 -11.29 -24.68 -10.56
CA LEU A 114 -11.85 -25.20 -9.32
C LEU A 114 -12.92 -24.25 -8.77
N LEU A 115 -12.60 -22.96 -8.63
CA LEU A 115 -13.49 -21.93 -8.11
C LEU A 115 -14.74 -21.75 -8.98
N SER A 116 -14.64 -21.89 -10.30
CA SER A 116 -15.78 -21.83 -11.22
C SER A 116 -16.81 -22.94 -11.00
N ARG A 117 -16.44 -24.04 -10.34
CA ARG A 117 -17.37 -25.12 -9.97
C ARG A 117 -18.06 -24.87 -8.64
N GLU A 118 -17.58 -23.92 -7.83
CA GLU A 118 -18.19 -23.57 -6.56
C GLU A 118 -19.46 -22.72 -6.78
N PRO A 119 -20.47 -22.82 -5.90
CA PRO A 119 -21.65 -21.95 -5.97
C PRO A 119 -21.31 -20.51 -5.56
N ASN A 120 -22.21 -19.57 -5.88
CA ASN A 120 -22.06 -18.17 -5.45
C ASN A 120 -21.98 -18.02 -3.92
N MET A 121 -22.73 -18.86 -3.20
CA MET A 121 -22.72 -18.94 -1.74
C MET A 121 -22.26 -20.34 -1.31
N VAL A 122 -21.09 -20.43 -0.71
CA VAL A 122 -20.48 -21.69 -0.27
C VAL A 122 -20.95 -22.04 1.14
N ASN A 123 -21.30 -23.30 1.39
CA ASN A 123 -21.59 -23.76 2.75
C ASN A 123 -20.31 -24.19 3.44
N VAL A 124 -20.09 -23.70 4.66
CA VAL A 124 -18.89 -23.99 5.46
C VAL A 124 -19.31 -24.53 6.82
N GLU A 125 -18.71 -25.64 7.23
CA GLU A 125 -18.96 -26.28 8.52
C GLU A 125 -17.90 -25.86 9.55
N SER A 126 -18.29 -25.71 10.81
CA SER A 126 -17.34 -25.52 11.91
C SER A 126 -16.61 -26.83 12.26
N PRO A 127 -15.36 -26.79 12.78
CA PRO A 127 -14.57 -25.62 13.16
C PRO A 127 -14.00 -24.81 11.98
N VAL A 128 -14.18 -23.49 12.02
CA VAL A 128 -13.69 -22.56 10.99
C VAL A 128 -12.99 -21.34 11.59
N THR A 129 -11.95 -20.88 10.93
CA THR A 129 -11.29 -19.59 11.16
C THR A 129 -11.65 -18.62 10.04
N ILE A 130 -12.39 -17.56 10.37
CA ILE A 130 -12.83 -16.52 9.44
C ILE A 130 -11.84 -15.36 9.48
N CYS A 131 -11.37 -14.96 8.30
CA CYS A 131 -10.32 -13.96 8.08
C CYS A 131 -10.86 -12.84 7.21
N GLY A 132 -10.61 -11.58 7.59
CA GLY A 132 -10.92 -10.42 6.77
C GLY A 132 -9.81 -10.13 5.77
N ASP A 133 -9.65 -8.84 5.49
CA ASP A 133 -8.79 -8.28 4.44
C ASP A 133 -7.31 -8.58 4.71
N ILE A 134 -6.55 -8.83 3.64
CA ILE A 134 -5.12 -9.19 3.66
C ILE A 134 -4.25 -8.11 2.99
N HIS A 135 -4.73 -7.48 1.91
CA HIS A 135 -4.09 -6.38 1.20
C HIS A 135 -2.59 -6.56 0.92
N GLY A 136 -2.22 -7.71 0.35
CA GLY A 136 -0.83 -7.98 -0.02
C GLY A 136 0.17 -8.00 1.15
N GLN A 137 -0.27 -8.18 2.39
CA GLN A 137 0.59 -8.33 3.56
C GLN A 137 1.00 -9.80 3.78
N TYR A 138 1.82 -10.34 2.87
CA TYR A 138 2.19 -11.77 2.85
C TYR A 138 2.83 -12.27 4.16
N TYR A 139 3.67 -11.46 4.79
CA TYR A 139 4.34 -11.81 6.04
C TYR A 139 3.36 -11.90 7.22
N ASP A 140 2.35 -11.02 7.24
CA ASP A 140 1.27 -11.08 8.21
C ASP A 140 0.29 -12.22 7.92
N LEU A 141 0.09 -12.58 6.66
CA LEU A 141 -0.67 -13.78 6.29
C LEU A 141 -0.01 -15.04 6.87
N MET A 142 1.33 -15.11 6.91
CA MET A 142 2.01 -16.22 7.59
C MET A 142 1.72 -16.22 9.09
N LYS A 143 1.72 -15.04 9.72
CA LYS A 143 1.36 -14.90 11.13
C LYS A 143 -0.09 -15.30 11.41
N LEU A 144 -1.00 -14.96 10.50
CA LEU A 144 -2.40 -15.34 10.55
C LEU A 144 -2.57 -16.87 10.56
N PHE A 145 -1.80 -17.61 9.75
CA PHE A 145 -1.84 -19.07 9.79
C PHE A 145 -1.28 -19.64 11.11
N GLU A 146 -0.23 -19.03 11.69
CA GLU A 146 0.29 -19.45 13.01
C GLU A 146 -0.75 -19.31 14.12
N ILE A 147 -1.51 -18.21 14.15
CA ILE A 147 -2.50 -17.95 15.20
C ILE A 147 -3.85 -18.64 14.95
N GLY A 148 -4.23 -18.81 13.68
CA GLY A 148 -5.51 -19.37 13.27
C GLY A 148 -5.59 -20.87 13.57
N GLY A 149 -4.44 -21.57 13.49
CA GLY A 149 -4.30 -22.98 13.86
C GLY A 149 -4.17 -23.90 12.64
N SER A 150 -3.70 -25.13 12.89
CA SER A 150 -3.43 -26.10 11.82
C SER A 150 -4.69 -26.62 11.14
N PHE A 151 -4.55 -27.08 9.90
CA PHE A 151 -5.62 -27.72 9.12
C PHE A 151 -6.10 -29.10 9.61
N SER A 152 -5.54 -29.64 10.70
CA SER A 152 -5.90 -30.98 11.19
C SER A 152 -7.38 -31.10 11.57
N ASP A 153 -7.93 -30.05 12.21
CA ASP A 153 -9.32 -30.00 12.69
C ASP A 153 -9.96 -28.61 12.49
N ASN A 154 -9.47 -27.83 11.52
CA ASN A 154 -9.90 -26.44 11.29
C ASN A 154 -9.85 -26.11 9.80
N CYS A 155 -10.91 -25.49 9.29
CA CYS A 155 -10.91 -24.89 7.96
C CYS A 155 -10.76 -23.37 8.06
N TYR A 156 -10.50 -22.72 6.92
CA TYR A 156 -10.36 -21.29 6.81
C TYR A 156 -11.36 -20.73 5.80
N LEU A 157 -11.96 -19.61 6.16
CA LEU A 157 -12.79 -18.79 5.29
C LEU A 157 -12.16 -17.39 5.21
N PHE A 158 -11.75 -16.99 4.01
CA PHE A 158 -11.27 -15.63 3.74
C PHE A 158 -12.37 -14.82 3.06
N LEU A 159 -12.57 -13.59 3.52
CA LEU A 159 -13.69 -12.75 3.08
C LEU A 159 -13.40 -11.92 1.82
N GLY A 160 -12.15 -11.81 1.38
CA GLY A 160 -11.76 -11.03 0.19
C GLY A 160 -10.55 -10.15 0.44
N ASP A 161 -10.26 -9.27 -0.53
CA ASP A 161 -9.21 -8.24 -0.48
C ASP A 161 -7.83 -8.83 -0.17
N TYR A 162 -7.38 -9.70 -1.08
CA TYR A 162 -6.07 -10.35 -1.05
C TYR A 162 -4.95 -9.45 -1.56
N VAL A 163 -5.30 -8.55 -2.48
CA VAL A 163 -4.38 -7.75 -3.30
C VAL A 163 -4.51 -6.25 -3.04
N ASP A 164 -3.70 -5.48 -3.75
CA ASP A 164 -3.53 -4.03 -3.64
C ASP A 164 -3.00 -3.56 -2.28
N ARG A 165 -2.54 -2.30 -2.29
CA ARG A 165 -2.01 -1.54 -1.16
C ARG A 165 -0.66 -2.09 -0.66
N GLY A 166 -0.62 -3.32 -0.15
CA GLY A 166 0.64 -3.99 0.18
C GLY A 166 1.41 -4.45 -1.05
N ASN A 167 2.73 -4.60 -0.91
CA ASN A 167 3.63 -4.91 -2.02
C ASN A 167 3.82 -6.41 -2.31
N PHE A 168 3.03 -7.28 -1.68
CA PHE A 168 3.13 -8.75 -1.82
C PHE A 168 1.78 -9.40 -2.15
N GLY A 169 0.96 -8.72 -2.95
CA GLY A 169 -0.36 -9.20 -3.38
C GLY A 169 -0.28 -10.49 -4.20
N ILE A 170 0.70 -10.62 -5.10
CA ILE A 170 0.80 -11.81 -5.95
C ILE A 170 1.27 -13.04 -5.15
N GLU A 171 2.12 -12.86 -4.15
CA GLU A 171 2.53 -13.92 -3.23
C GLU A 171 1.35 -14.38 -2.36
N CYS A 172 0.53 -13.45 -1.84
CA CYS A 172 -0.71 -13.77 -1.13
C CYS A 172 -1.65 -14.61 -2.00
N LEU A 173 -1.94 -14.14 -3.22
CA LEU A 173 -2.87 -14.79 -4.13
C LEU A 173 -2.40 -16.19 -4.52
N LEU A 174 -1.15 -16.32 -5.00
CA LEU A 174 -0.60 -17.61 -5.44
C LEU A 174 -0.51 -18.61 -4.29
N TYR A 175 -0.17 -18.17 -3.08
CA TYR A 175 -0.10 -19.04 -1.91
C TYR A 175 -1.49 -19.50 -1.45
N LEU A 176 -2.48 -18.61 -1.39
CA LEU A 176 -3.86 -18.97 -1.06
C LEU A 176 -4.46 -19.92 -2.11
N TYR A 177 -4.15 -19.73 -3.39
CA TYR A 177 -4.58 -20.63 -4.46
C TYR A 177 -3.88 -21.99 -4.40
N ALA A 178 -2.60 -22.03 -4.07
CA ALA A 178 -1.90 -23.29 -3.79
C ALA A 178 -2.56 -24.05 -2.62
N LEU A 179 -2.92 -23.36 -1.55
CA LEU A 179 -3.67 -23.95 -0.43
C LEU A 179 -5.07 -24.42 -0.86
N LYS A 180 -5.79 -23.64 -1.69
CA LYS A 180 -7.10 -24.04 -2.23
C LYS A 180 -7.02 -25.29 -3.10
N LEU A 181 -6.01 -25.40 -3.96
CA LEU A 181 -5.80 -26.55 -4.84
C LEU A 181 -5.39 -27.81 -4.07
N THR A 182 -4.60 -27.65 -3.00
CA THR A 182 -4.17 -28.77 -2.16
C THR A 182 -5.24 -29.22 -1.18
N ARG A 183 -6.03 -28.27 -0.64
CA ARG A 183 -7.03 -28.49 0.41
C ARG A 183 -8.37 -27.83 0.06
N PRO A 184 -9.05 -28.26 -1.01
CA PRO A 184 -10.23 -27.56 -1.52
C PRO A 184 -11.42 -27.53 -0.58
N LYS A 185 -11.50 -28.47 0.37
CA LYS A 185 -12.54 -28.52 1.41
C LYS A 185 -12.22 -27.66 2.64
N ASP A 186 -10.94 -27.38 2.88
CA ASP A 186 -10.49 -26.71 4.11
C ASP A 186 -10.20 -25.22 3.89
N ILE A 187 -10.16 -24.76 2.64
CA ILE A 187 -9.92 -23.37 2.27
C ILE A 187 -11.11 -22.86 1.46
N THR A 188 -11.80 -21.85 1.95
CA THR A 188 -12.83 -21.10 1.22
C THR A 188 -12.34 -19.67 1.02
N LEU A 189 -12.39 -19.20 -0.23
CA LEU A 189 -11.95 -17.86 -0.62
C LEU A 189 -13.16 -17.13 -1.21
N LEU A 190 -13.53 -15.99 -0.64
CA LEU A 190 -14.56 -15.13 -1.19
C LEU A 190 -13.93 -13.99 -2.02
N ARG A 191 -14.74 -13.35 -2.84
CA ARG A 191 -14.38 -12.15 -3.59
C ARG A 191 -14.53 -10.92 -2.70
N GLY A 192 -13.49 -10.09 -2.62
CA GLY A 192 -13.55 -8.73 -2.10
C GLY A 192 -13.73 -7.71 -3.21
N ASN A 193 -13.79 -6.42 -2.84
CA ASN A 193 -13.94 -5.37 -3.85
C ASN A 193 -12.65 -5.20 -4.66
N HIS A 194 -11.47 -5.43 -4.07
CA HIS A 194 -10.18 -5.30 -4.76
C HIS A 194 -9.92 -6.39 -5.80
N GLU A 195 -10.65 -7.51 -5.79
CA GLU A 195 -10.55 -8.56 -6.81
C GLU A 195 -11.32 -8.18 -8.09
N CYS A 196 -10.93 -7.07 -8.73
CA CYS A 196 -11.45 -6.63 -10.02
C CYS A 196 -10.42 -5.77 -10.78
N ARG A 197 -10.64 -5.62 -12.09
CA ARG A 197 -9.77 -4.80 -12.96
C ARG A 197 -9.73 -3.35 -12.48
N HIS A 198 -10.89 -2.78 -12.16
CA HIS A 198 -11.01 -1.34 -11.89
C HIS A 198 -10.11 -0.87 -10.74
N LEU A 199 -10.09 -1.58 -9.61
CA LEU A 199 -9.18 -1.22 -8.50
C LEU A 199 -7.74 -1.60 -8.78
N THR A 200 -7.48 -2.79 -9.31
CA THR A 200 -6.09 -3.27 -9.48
C THR A 200 -5.32 -2.51 -10.55
N GLU A 201 -6.01 -1.87 -11.50
CA GLU A 201 -5.41 -0.90 -12.43
C GLU A 201 -5.14 0.46 -11.77
N TYR A 202 -6.02 0.91 -10.87
CA TYR A 202 -5.87 2.18 -10.16
C TYR A 202 -4.76 2.11 -9.09
N PHE A 203 -4.73 1.04 -8.30
CA PHE A 203 -3.76 0.79 -7.25
C PHE A 203 -2.51 0.07 -7.78
N THR A 204 -1.92 -0.81 -6.98
CA THR A 204 -0.56 -1.32 -7.19
C THR A 204 -0.51 -2.70 -7.80
N PHE A 205 -1.59 -3.50 -7.77
CA PHE A 205 -1.50 -4.92 -8.13
C PHE A 205 -1.19 -5.17 -9.62
N LYS A 206 -1.71 -4.38 -10.57
CA LYS A 206 -1.31 -4.50 -11.97
C LYS A 206 0.18 -4.22 -12.14
N ARG A 207 0.68 -3.15 -11.50
CA ARG A 207 2.11 -2.77 -11.52
C ARG A 207 2.97 -3.85 -10.88
N GLU A 208 2.53 -4.43 -9.77
CA GLU A 208 3.17 -5.56 -9.11
C GLU A 208 3.32 -6.76 -10.04
N CYS A 209 2.24 -7.15 -10.72
CA CYS A 209 2.25 -8.26 -11.67
C CYS A 209 3.20 -8.00 -12.85
N LEU A 210 3.20 -6.78 -13.40
CA LEU A 210 4.10 -6.39 -14.49
C LEU A 210 5.58 -6.36 -14.05
N HIS A 211 5.85 -5.94 -12.81
CA HIS A 211 7.21 -5.90 -12.27
C HIS A 211 7.75 -7.30 -11.92
N LYS A 212 6.90 -8.14 -11.31
CA LYS A 212 7.32 -9.47 -10.80
C LYS A 212 7.21 -10.57 -11.85
N TYR A 213 6.23 -10.47 -12.74
CA TYR A 213 5.86 -11.49 -13.73
C TYR A 213 5.59 -10.87 -15.12
N SER A 214 4.32 -10.75 -15.53
CA SER A 214 3.93 -10.30 -16.86
C SER A 214 2.46 -9.84 -16.91
N GLN A 215 2.08 -9.20 -18.01
CA GLN A 215 0.69 -8.85 -18.31
C GLN A 215 -0.20 -10.11 -18.38
N ALA A 216 0.31 -11.21 -18.93
CA ALA A 216 -0.44 -12.46 -19.01
C ALA A 216 -0.80 -13.03 -17.63
N VAL A 217 0.08 -12.89 -16.63
CA VAL A 217 -0.22 -13.28 -15.25
C VAL A 217 -1.30 -12.39 -14.66
N TYR A 218 -1.24 -11.07 -14.90
CA TYR A 218 -2.28 -10.15 -14.44
C TYR A 218 -3.66 -10.48 -15.04
N ASP A 219 -3.74 -10.70 -16.35
CA ASP A 219 -5.00 -11.05 -17.01
C ASP A 219 -5.56 -12.39 -16.50
N ALA A 220 -4.70 -13.37 -16.22
CA ALA A 220 -5.10 -14.63 -15.58
C ALA A 220 -5.59 -14.44 -14.14
N CYS A 221 -5.01 -13.49 -13.38
CA CYS A 221 -5.54 -13.11 -12.07
C CYS A 221 -6.97 -12.54 -12.19
N LEU A 222 -7.21 -11.65 -13.16
CA LEU A 222 -8.55 -11.08 -13.37
C LEU A 222 -9.61 -12.13 -13.74
N GLU A 223 -9.25 -13.10 -14.59
CA GLU A 223 -10.13 -14.23 -14.89
C GLU A 223 -10.44 -15.04 -13.62
N SER A 224 -9.41 -15.30 -12.78
CA SER A 224 -9.59 -16.03 -11.53
C SER A 224 -10.45 -15.28 -10.50
N PHE A 225 -10.38 -13.94 -10.48
CA PHE A 225 -11.20 -13.11 -9.60
C PHE A 225 -12.68 -13.23 -9.91
N CYS A 226 -13.06 -13.29 -11.18
CA CYS A 226 -14.44 -13.50 -11.60
C CYS A 226 -14.99 -14.88 -11.21
N ALA A 227 -14.12 -15.86 -10.92
CA ALA A 227 -14.54 -17.19 -10.48
C ALA A 227 -14.81 -17.29 -8.97
N LEU A 228 -14.29 -16.35 -8.16
CA LEU A 228 -14.42 -16.36 -6.71
C LEU A 228 -15.90 -16.29 -6.26
N PRO A 229 -16.35 -17.17 -5.35
CA PRO A 229 -17.63 -17.03 -4.68
C PRO A 229 -17.79 -15.68 -3.97
N VAL A 230 -19.03 -15.22 -3.80
CA VAL A 230 -19.31 -13.87 -3.23
C VAL A 230 -19.81 -13.92 -1.79
N ALA A 231 -20.20 -15.09 -1.30
CA ALA A 231 -20.67 -15.27 0.07
C ALA A 231 -20.38 -16.68 0.59
N ALA A 232 -20.44 -16.84 1.90
CA ALA A 232 -20.46 -18.13 2.56
C ALA A 232 -21.53 -18.19 3.65
N LEU A 233 -22.06 -19.38 3.89
CA LEU A 233 -23.00 -19.67 4.97
C LEU A 233 -22.34 -20.65 5.94
N VAL A 234 -21.96 -20.15 7.12
CA VAL A 234 -21.29 -20.95 8.16
C VAL A 234 -22.33 -21.56 9.09
N ASP A 235 -22.35 -22.89 9.22
CA ASP A 235 -23.27 -23.68 10.07
C ASP A 235 -24.77 -23.33 9.90
N ASN A 236 -25.18 -22.82 8.73
CA ASN A 236 -26.52 -22.26 8.50
C ASN A 236 -26.91 -21.15 9.51
N ARG A 237 -25.91 -20.46 10.07
CA ARG A 237 -26.08 -19.45 11.13
C ARG A 237 -25.50 -18.11 10.77
N PHE A 238 -24.33 -18.06 10.14
CA PHE A 238 -23.67 -16.80 9.82
C PHE A 238 -23.61 -16.60 8.31
N PHE A 239 -24.15 -15.47 7.87
CA PHE A 239 -23.94 -15.01 6.51
C PHE A 239 -22.61 -14.26 6.47
N CYS A 240 -21.67 -14.77 5.70
CA CYS A 240 -20.33 -14.23 5.56
C CYS A 240 -20.16 -13.64 4.17
N VAL A 241 -19.68 -12.41 4.09
CA VAL A 241 -19.58 -11.61 2.84
C VAL A 241 -18.47 -10.58 3.01
N HIS A 242 -17.89 -10.04 1.94
CA HIS A 242 -16.88 -8.97 2.07
C HIS A 242 -17.49 -7.65 2.56
N GLY A 243 -18.40 -7.11 1.74
CA GLY A 243 -19.19 -5.90 1.94
C GLY A 243 -20.26 -6.10 3.01
N GLY A 244 -21.48 -6.32 2.55
CA GLY A 244 -22.63 -6.42 3.44
C GLY A 244 -23.87 -6.90 2.71
N ILE A 245 -24.99 -6.25 3.01
CA ILE A 245 -26.30 -6.59 2.45
C ILE A 245 -26.76 -5.53 1.45
N SER A 246 -27.62 -5.94 0.52
CA SER A 246 -28.15 -5.10 -0.55
C SER A 246 -29.66 -4.87 -0.39
N PRO A 247 -30.22 -3.75 -0.89
CA PRO A 247 -31.67 -3.61 -1.11
C PRO A 247 -32.25 -4.73 -1.99
N GLU A 248 -31.45 -5.30 -2.90
CA GLU A 248 -31.84 -6.38 -3.80
C GLU A 248 -31.67 -7.77 -3.17
N LEU A 249 -31.01 -7.87 -2.01
CA LEU A 249 -30.81 -9.13 -1.28
C LEU A 249 -31.94 -9.33 -0.25
N ILE A 250 -33.05 -9.91 -0.70
CA ILE A 250 -34.21 -10.17 0.13
C ILE A 250 -34.05 -11.50 0.87
N THR A 251 -33.64 -12.55 0.17
CA THR A 251 -33.41 -13.91 0.68
C THR A 251 -32.08 -14.47 0.18
N LEU A 252 -31.54 -15.50 0.86
CA LEU A 252 -30.32 -16.19 0.39
C LEU A 252 -30.48 -16.82 -1.01
N ASP A 253 -31.71 -17.12 -1.44
CA ASP A 253 -31.98 -17.68 -2.77
C ASP A 253 -31.74 -16.67 -3.90
N ASP A 254 -31.72 -15.36 -3.60
CA ASP A 254 -31.38 -14.33 -4.59
C ASP A 254 -29.93 -14.48 -5.09
N LEU A 255 -29.03 -14.98 -4.23
CA LEU A 255 -27.64 -15.27 -4.59
C LEU A 255 -27.52 -16.41 -5.60
N ARG A 256 -28.50 -17.32 -5.72
CA ARG A 256 -28.44 -18.40 -6.72
C ARG A 256 -28.61 -17.91 -8.15
N ARG A 257 -29.27 -16.75 -8.32
CA ARG A 257 -29.56 -16.17 -9.65
C ARG A 257 -28.52 -15.14 -10.08
N LEU A 258 -27.62 -14.75 -9.18
CA LEU A 258 -26.55 -13.81 -9.48
C LEU A 258 -25.56 -14.43 -10.48
N ASP A 259 -25.27 -13.74 -11.57
CA ASP A 259 -24.09 -14.07 -12.38
C ASP A 259 -22.87 -13.38 -11.77
N ARG A 260 -21.93 -14.16 -11.24
CA ARG A 260 -20.70 -13.63 -10.63
C ARG A 260 -19.51 -13.59 -11.59
N PHE A 261 -19.61 -14.23 -12.76
CA PHE A 261 -18.50 -14.40 -13.71
C PHE A 261 -18.34 -13.16 -14.60
N GLN A 262 -18.27 -12.00 -13.95
CA GLN A 262 -18.16 -10.69 -14.58
C GLN A 262 -17.37 -9.74 -13.68
N GLU A 263 -16.86 -8.66 -14.28
CA GLU A 263 -16.36 -7.53 -13.50
C GLU A 263 -17.51 -6.90 -12.68
N PRO A 264 -17.30 -6.51 -11.41
CA PRO A 264 -18.31 -5.83 -10.64
C PRO A 264 -18.64 -4.48 -11.28
N GLY A 265 -19.93 -4.22 -11.53
CA GLY A 265 -20.40 -2.90 -11.96
C GLY A 265 -20.34 -1.86 -10.82
N SER A 266 -20.74 -0.63 -11.12
CA SER A 266 -20.85 0.45 -10.11
C SER A 266 -22.15 0.40 -9.30
N SER A 267 -23.06 -0.52 -9.61
CA SER A 267 -24.35 -0.73 -8.92
C SER A 267 -24.85 -2.17 -9.06
N GLY A 268 -25.93 -2.49 -8.34
CA GLY A 268 -26.58 -3.81 -8.36
C GLY A 268 -26.04 -4.77 -7.30
N LEU A 269 -26.69 -5.93 -7.15
CA LEU A 269 -26.40 -6.89 -6.08
C LEU A 269 -24.93 -7.28 -5.95
N LEU A 270 -24.20 -7.54 -7.06
CA LEU A 270 -22.78 -7.89 -6.99
C LEU A 270 -21.95 -6.75 -6.40
N CYS A 271 -22.18 -5.51 -6.84
CA CYS A 271 -21.52 -4.33 -6.28
C CYS A 271 -21.80 -4.23 -4.78
N ASP A 272 -23.06 -4.38 -4.38
CA ASP A 272 -23.47 -4.20 -2.99
C ASP A 272 -22.90 -5.25 -2.03
N LEU A 273 -22.79 -6.50 -2.47
CA LEU A 273 -22.14 -7.55 -1.68
C LEU A 273 -20.66 -7.25 -1.44
N LEU A 274 -20.01 -6.50 -2.31
CA LEU A 274 -18.58 -6.17 -2.19
C LEU A 274 -18.33 -4.81 -1.52
N TRP A 275 -19.24 -3.85 -1.64
CA TRP A 275 -19.01 -2.44 -1.29
C TRP A 275 -19.91 -1.85 -0.21
N SER A 276 -20.99 -2.52 0.20
CA SER A 276 -21.88 -1.95 1.22
C SER A 276 -21.24 -1.94 2.61
N ASP A 277 -21.56 -0.90 3.38
CA ASP A 277 -21.05 -0.69 4.74
C ASP A 277 -22.19 -0.52 5.75
N PRO A 278 -22.00 -0.88 7.03
CA PRO A 278 -22.89 -0.41 8.08
C PRO A 278 -22.79 1.13 8.19
N VAL A 279 -23.92 1.81 8.40
CA VAL A 279 -23.94 3.24 8.73
C VAL A 279 -23.03 3.57 9.93
N ALA A 280 -22.40 4.75 9.94
CA ALA A 280 -21.43 5.12 10.98
C ALA A 280 -21.97 5.02 12.42
N ASN A 281 -23.25 5.40 12.64
CA ASN A 281 -23.92 5.29 13.95
C ASN A 281 -24.82 4.06 14.04
N PHE A 282 -24.34 2.90 13.56
CA PHE A 282 -25.12 1.66 13.47
C PHE A 282 -25.72 1.24 14.82
N GLY A 283 -27.04 1.07 14.84
CA GLY A 283 -27.85 0.81 16.03
C GLY A 283 -28.39 2.07 16.72
N TYR A 284 -27.92 3.27 16.38
CA TYR A 284 -28.39 4.54 16.93
C TYR A 284 -28.67 5.55 15.81
N GLU A 285 -29.04 5.05 14.64
CA GLU A 285 -29.18 5.82 13.39
C GLU A 285 -30.20 6.96 13.48
N HIS A 286 -31.18 6.83 14.36
CA HIS A 286 -32.24 7.82 14.57
C HIS A 286 -31.82 8.94 15.52
N GLU A 287 -30.60 8.90 16.04
CA GLU A 287 -30.03 9.93 16.89
C GLU A 287 -28.99 10.74 16.09
N PRO A 288 -28.96 12.06 16.24
CA PRO A 288 -27.92 12.88 15.61
C PRO A 288 -26.55 12.45 16.15
N SER A 289 -25.57 12.38 15.26
CA SER A 289 -24.20 11.98 15.60
C SER A 289 -23.18 12.95 15.02
N GLN A 290 -21.91 12.77 15.40
CA GLN A 290 -20.81 13.53 14.79
C GLN A 290 -20.67 13.26 13.28
N HIS A 291 -21.26 12.17 12.78
CA HIS A 291 -21.14 11.72 11.40
C HIS A 291 -22.31 12.16 10.50
N GLY A 292 -23.33 12.83 11.05
CA GLY A 292 -24.44 13.34 10.25
C GLY A 292 -25.76 13.49 11.02
N PRO A 293 -26.80 14.01 10.35
CA PRO A 293 -28.14 14.12 10.91
C PRO A 293 -28.74 12.73 11.18
N ALA A 294 -29.73 12.67 12.08
CA ALA A 294 -30.49 11.46 12.33
C ALA A 294 -31.21 10.98 11.05
N LEU A 295 -31.17 9.68 10.81
CA LEU A 295 -31.92 9.03 9.74
C LEU A 295 -33.39 8.88 10.13
N ALA A 296 -34.27 9.11 9.16
CA ALA A 296 -35.70 8.93 9.36
C ALA A 296 -36.03 7.51 9.85
N PRO A 297 -36.96 7.34 10.81
CA PRO A 297 -37.43 6.03 11.23
C PRO A 297 -37.91 5.20 10.04
N GLY A 298 -37.41 3.96 9.94
CA GLY A 298 -37.75 3.05 8.84
C GLY A 298 -36.77 3.05 7.65
N THR A 299 -35.83 4.00 7.59
CA THR A 299 -34.74 3.95 6.60
C THR A 299 -33.90 2.68 6.80
N THR A 300 -33.76 1.91 5.71
CA THR A 300 -33.02 0.63 5.72
C THR A 300 -31.69 0.73 4.99
N PHE A 301 -31.65 1.53 3.92
CA PHE A 301 -30.47 1.76 3.11
C PHE A 301 -30.38 3.25 2.76
N GLU A 302 -29.15 3.76 2.67
CA GLU A 302 -28.81 5.10 2.22
C GLU A 302 -27.62 4.99 1.26
N HIS A 303 -27.47 5.92 0.32
CA HIS A 303 -26.32 5.93 -0.58
C HIS A 303 -25.00 6.02 0.20
N ASN A 304 -24.03 5.16 -0.11
CA ASN A 304 -22.73 5.18 0.56
C ASN A 304 -21.82 6.29 -0.02
N ALA A 305 -21.86 7.45 0.61
CA ALA A 305 -21.05 8.59 0.19
C ALA A 305 -19.54 8.37 0.39
N THR A 306 -19.13 7.52 1.34
CA THR A 306 -17.73 7.19 1.59
C THR A 306 -17.16 6.38 0.43
N ARG A 307 -17.89 5.35 -0.02
CA ARG A 307 -17.47 4.49 -1.13
C ARG A 307 -17.79 5.10 -2.50
N GLY A 308 -18.71 6.06 -2.57
CA GLY A 308 -19.14 6.70 -3.83
C GLY A 308 -19.92 5.77 -4.77
N CYS A 309 -20.30 4.59 -4.28
CA CYS A 309 -21.14 3.58 -4.92
C CYS A 309 -21.80 2.74 -3.81
N SER A 310 -22.78 1.89 -4.17
CA SER A 310 -23.50 1.05 -3.19
C SER A 310 -24.18 1.82 -2.05
N PHE A 311 -24.43 1.16 -0.93
CA PHE A 311 -25.29 1.62 0.16
C PHE A 311 -24.64 1.46 1.53
N PHE A 312 -24.95 2.41 2.42
CA PHE A 312 -24.93 2.14 3.83
C PHE A 312 -26.19 1.37 4.23
N PHE A 313 -26.06 0.29 4.99
CA PHE A 313 -27.18 -0.45 5.55
C PHE A 313 -27.34 -0.18 7.05
N THR A 314 -28.59 -0.08 7.51
CA THR A 314 -28.90 0.23 8.92
C THR A 314 -29.07 -1.03 9.77
N TYR A 315 -29.04 -0.88 11.09
CA TYR A 315 -29.35 -1.94 12.05
C TYR A 315 -30.73 -2.56 11.81
N ALA A 316 -31.71 -1.76 11.39
CA ALA A 316 -33.04 -2.24 11.03
C ALA A 316 -32.99 -3.14 9.78
N ALA A 317 -32.19 -2.81 8.77
CA ALA A 317 -32.00 -3.66 7.59
C ALA A 317 -31.34 -4.99 7.96
N ALA A 318 -30.26 -4.95 8.75
CA ALA A 318 -29.57 -6.14 9.23
C ALA A 318 -30.51 -7.06 10.04
N CYS A 319 -31.27 -6.51 10.99
CA CYS A 319 -32.22 -7.31 11.77
C CYS A 319 -33.30 -7.97 10.90
N LYS A 320 -33.90 -7.21 9.96
CA LYS A 320 -34.91 -7.74 9.04
C LYS A 320 -34.35 -8.87 8.17
N PHE A 321 -33.14 -8.71 7.65
CA PHE A 321 -32.47 -9.74 6.85
C PHE A 321 -32.19 -11.01 7.67
N LEU A 322 -31.64 -10.85 8.88
CA LEU A 322 -31.33 -11.96 9.79
C LEU A 322 -32.57 -12.75 10.21
N GLU A 323 -33.65 -12.05 10.58
CA GLU A 323 -34.92 -12.68 10.96
C GLU A 323 -35.54 -13.44 9.80
N ARG A 324 -35.63 -12.80 8.63
CA ARG A 324 -36.22 -13.42 7.42
C ARG A 324 -35.48 -14.68 6.99
N ASN A 325 -34.15 -14.68 7.06
CA ASN A 325 -33.31 -15.80 6.63
C ASN A 325 -32.95 -16.76 7.79
N SER A 326 -33.52 -16.58 8.98
CA SER A 326 -33.26 -17.39 10.18
C SER A 326 -31.80 -17.41 10.66
N LEU A 327 -31.02 -16.37 10.35
CA LEU A 327 -29.59 -16.27 10.65
C LEU A 327 -29.30 -15.64 12.02
N LEU A 328 -28.13 -15.92 12.58
CA LEU A 328 -27.67 -15.41 13.87
C LEU A 328 -26.95 -14.06 13.76
N GLY A 329 -26.14 -13.86 12.72
CA GLY A 329 -25.39 -12.62 12.49
C GLY A 329 -24.76 -12.59 11.09
N ILE A 330 -24.35 -11.39 10.68
CA ILE A 330 -23.55 -11.14 9.47
C ILE A 330 -22.08 -11.01 9.89
N VAL A 331 -21.16 -11.66 9.18
CA VAL A 331 -19.71 -11.53 9.39
C VAL A 331 -19.10 -10.96 8.12
N ARG A 332 -18.33 -9.88 8.24
CA ARG A 332 -17.84 -9.09 7.10
C ARG A 332 -16.40 -8.56 7.23
N GLY A 333 -15.81 -8.12 6.10
CA GLY A 333 -14.46 -7.53 5.98
C GLY A 333 -14.46 -6.01 5.72
N HIS A 334 -13.66 -5.54 4.76
CA HIS A 334 -13.67 -4.24 4.03
C HIS A 334 -13.38 -2.95 4.80
N GLU A 335 -13.67 -2.89 6.11
CA GLU A 335 -13.43 -1.69 6.92
C GLU A 335 -12.35 -1.95 7.96
N ALA A 336 -11.23 -1.25 7.83
CA ALA A 336 -10.16 -1.28 8.82
C ALA A 336 -10.67 -1.00 10.24
N GLN A 337 -10.20 -1.79 11.20
CA GLN A 337 -10.55 -1.67 12.63
C GLN A 337 -9.28 -1.57 13.46
N ASP A 338 -9.21 -0.63 14.41
CA ASP A 338 -8.05 -0.45 15.29
C ASP A 338 -7.73 -1.72 16.10
N ALA A 339 -8.77 -2.39 16.60
CA ALA A 339 -8.65 -3.68 17.28
C ALA A 339 -8.59 -4.90 16.33
N GLY A 340 -8.65 -4.69 15.01
CA GLY A 340 -8.78 -5.76 14.01
C GLY A 340 -10.19 -6.37 13.93
N TYR A 341 -11.13 -5.93 14.75
CA TYR A 341 -12.54 -6.35 14.67
C TYR A 341 -13.47 -5.31 15.29
N MET A 342 -14.76 -5.39 14.95
CA MET A 342 -15.84 -4.63 15.56
C MET A 342 -17.08 -5.51 15.73
N MET A 343 -17.65 -5.54 16.94
CA MET A 343 -18.94 -6.18 17.20
C MET A 343 -20.02 -5.10 17.30
N TYR A 344 -21.00 -5.16 16.40
CA TYR A 344 -22.07 -4.17 16.35
C TYR A 344 -23.21 -4.53 17.32
N ARG A 345 -24.23 -3.65 17.37
CA ARG A 345 -25.39 -3.77 18.25
C ARG A 345 -26.00 -5.19 18.18
N LYS A 346 -26.33 -5.73 19.35
CA LYS A 346 -26.94 -7.07 19.46
C LYS A 346 -28.38 -7.05 18.98
N THR A 347 -28.77 -8.09 18.23
CA THR A 347 -30.15 -8.32 17.81
C THR A 347 -31.12 -8.36 19.02
N PRO A 348 -32.38 -7.91 18.86
CA PRO A 348 -33.32 -7.84 19.99
C PRO A 348 -33.70 -9.22 20.51
N THR A 349 -33.83 -10.20 19.61
CA THR A 349 -34.33 -11.56 19.86
C THR A 349 -33.22 -12.49 20.32
N LYS A 350 -32.16 -12.69 19.52
CA LYS A 350 -31.09 -13.66 19.78
C LYS A 350 -29.99 -13.15 20.72
N LYS A 351 -30.00 -11.86 21.07
CA LYS A 351 -29.00 -11.19 21.94
C LYS A 351 -27.55 -11.40 21.48
N PHE A 352 -27.35 -11.61 20.19
CA PHE A 352 -26.06 -11.80 19.54
C PHE A 352 -25.75 -10.60 18.63
N PRO A 353 -24.48 -10.16 18.47
CA PRO A 353 -24.11 -9.08 17.55
C PRO A 353 -24.73 -9.27 16.17
N SER A 354 -25.50 -8.30 15.67
CA SER A 354 -26.15 -8.44 14.37
C SER A 354 -25.14 -8.47 13.21
N VAL A 355 -24.04 -7.72 13.37
CA VAL A 355 -22.93 -7.63 12.41
C VAL A 355 -21.63 -7.74 13.18
N ILE A 356 -20.63 -8.38 12.58
CA ILE A 356 -19.25 -8.42 13.05
C ILE A 356 -18.35 -8.07 11.87
N THR A 357 -17.54 -7.02 12.01
CA THR A 357 -16.45 -6.74 11.07
C THR A 357 -15.17 -7.36 11.59
N VAL A 358 -14.41 -8.04 10.72
CA VAL A 358 -13.08 -8.56 10.99
C VAL A 358 -12.11 -8.02 9.95
N PHE A 359 -10.93 -7.60 10.39
CA PHE A 359 -9.90 -7.03 9.55
C PHE A 359 -8.56 -7.69 9.90
N SER A 360 -7.91 -8.29 8.90
CA SER A 360 -6.79 -9.21 9.11
C SER A 360 -5.44 -8.65 8.64
N ALA A 361 -5.37 -7.36 8.28
CA ALA A 361 -4.15 -6.63 7.94
C ALA A 361 -3.69 -5.75 9.14
N PRO A 362 -2.79 -6.24 10.01
CA PRO A 362 -2.25 -5.44 11.11
C PRO A 362 -1.32 -4.34 10.59
N ASN A 363 -1.22 -3.22 11.32
CA ASN A 363 -0.43 -2.04 10.92
C ASN A 363 -0.64 -1.68 9.43
N TYR A 364 -1.89 -1.62 9.02
CA TYR A 364 -2.27 -1.42 7.63
C TYR A 364 -1.57 -0.20 7.03
N LEU A 365 -1.07 -0.37 5.79
CA LEU A 365 -0.26 0.62 5.05
C LEU A 365 0.99 1.11 5.80
N ASP A 366 1.51 0.32 6.74
CA ASP A 366 2.62 0.67 7.63
C ASP A 366 2.40 1.89 8.55
N VAL A 367 1.19 2.44 8.62
CA VAL A 367 0.90 3.71 9.31
C VAL A 367 -0.32 3.68 10.22
N TYR A 368 -1.25 2.75 10.02
CA TYR A 368 -2.48 2.71 10.82
C TYR A 368 -2.24 2.26 12.27
N HIS A 369 -1.17 1.52 12.53
CA HIS A 369 -0.83 0.95 13.84
C HIS A 369 -1.94 0.09 14.49
N ASN A 370 -2.93 -0.34 13.70
CA ASN A 370 -4.00 -1.22 14.14
C ASN A 370 -3.49 -2.65 14.40
N ARG A 371 -4.26 -3.42 15.16
CA ARG A 371 -4.13 -4.87 15.22
C ARG A 371 -4.86 -5.53 14.06
N GLY A 372 -4.41 -6.73 13.69
CA GLY A 372 -5.18 -7.67 12.88
C GLY A 372 -5.97 -8.61 13.80
N ALA A 373 -7.06 -9.19 13.31
CA ALA A 373 -7.76 -10.26 14.01
C ALA A 373 -8.29 -11.35 13.08
N VAL A 374 -8.56 -12.52 13.66
CA VAL A 374 -9.34 -13.61 13.05
C VAL A 374 -10.43 -14.08 14.00
N ILE A 375 -11.54 -14.56 13.45
CA ILE A 375 -12.66 -15.12 14.20
C ILE A 375 -12.57 -16.65 14.15
N LYS A 376 -12.32 -17.30 15.29
CA LYS A 376 -12.39 -18.75 15.42
C LYS A 376 -13.77 -19.16 15.90
N TYR A 377 -14.49 -19.91 15.09
CA TYR A 377 -15.80 -20.44 15.42
C TYR A 377 -15.74 -21.97 15.48
N ALA A 378 -15.92 -22.51 16.68
CA ALA A 378 -15.90 -23.94 16.95
C ALA A 378 -16.81 -24.26 18.13
N ASN A 379 -17.50 -25.41 18.10
CA ASN A 379 -18.37 -25.85 19.20
C ASN A 379 -19.42 -24.80 19.60
N LYS A 380 -19.97 -24.07 18.61
CA LYS A 380 -20.92 -22.96 18.80
C LYS A 380 -20.37 -21.76 19.60
N ASN A 381 -19.06 -21.70 19.83
CA ASN A 381 -18.38 -20.60 20.50
C ASN A 381 -17.55 -19.79 19.51
N ILE A 382 -17.60 -18.46 19.66
CA ILE A 382 -16.77 -17.53 18.90
C ILE A 382 -15.64 -17.03 19.79
N THR A 383 -14.41 -17.17 19.30
CA THR A 383 -13.20 -16.62 19.92
C THR A 383 -12.51 -15.71 18.92
N ILE A 384 -12.25 -14.47 19.30
CA ILE A 384 -11.46 -13.55 18.48
C ILE A 384 -10.00 -13.64 18.90
N ARG A 385 -9.11 -13.81 17.92
CA ARG A 385 -7.66 -13.82 18.13
C ARG A 385 -7.06 -12.62 17.41
N GLN A 386 -6.53 -11.68 18.19
CA GLN A 386 -5.82 -10.52 17.67
C GLN A 386 -4.33 -10.82 17.51
N PHE A 387 -3.67 -10.12 16.60
CA PHE A 387 -2.24 -10.19 16.36
C PHE A 387 -1.67 -8.86 15.86
N ASN A 388 -0.38 -8.66 16.06
CA ASN A 388 0.36 -7.49 15.61
C ASN A 388 1.05 -7.79 14.28
N SER A 389 1.55 -6.74 13.62
CA SER A 389 2.27 -6.85 12.36
C SER A 389 3.62 -7.54 12.53
N SER A 390 4.08 -8.09 11.41
CA SER A 390 5.37 -8.75 11.23
C SER A 390 6.24 -7.86 10.34
N SER A 391 7.55 -7.91 10.55
CA SER A 391 8.49 -7.23 9.65
C SER A 391 8.41 -7.82 8.24
N HIS A 392 8.44 -6.96 7.23
CA HIS A 392 8.54 -7.35 5.83
C HIS A 392 9.67 -6.58 5.12
N PRO A 393 10.16 -7.09 3.98
CA PRO A 393 11.10 -6.37 3.13
C PRO A 393 10.55 -5.03 2.65
N TYR A 394 11.45 -4.08 2.47
CA TYR A 394 11.13 -2.75 1.98
C TYR A 394 11.13 -2.72 0.44
N TRP A 395 10.10 -2.10 -0.12
CA TRP A 395 10.02 -1.75 -1.53
C TRP A 395 9.89 -0.24 -1.66
N LEU A 396 10.57 0.34 -2.66
CA LEU A 396 10.30 1.71 -3.07
C LEU A 396 8.87 1.79 -3.65
N PRO A 397 8.20 2.94 -3.52
CA PRO A 397 6.90 3.20 -4.15
C PRO A 397 6.85 2.73 -5.60
N ASN A 398 5.74 2.11 -5.99
CA ASN A 398 5.51 1.64 -7.36
C ASN A 398 6.56 0.66 -7.90
N PHE A 399 7.28 -0.05 -7.02
CA PHE A 399 8.34 -1.01 -7.39
C PHE A 399 9.50 -0.38 -8.19
N MET A 400 9.78 0.90 -7.94
CA MET A 400 10.86 1.64 -8.60
C MET A 400 12.24 1.05 -8.21
N ASP A 401 13.17 0.96 -9.16
CA ASP A 401 14.53 0.55 -8.87
C ASP A 401 15.39 1.74 -8.38
N GLY A 402 16.49 1.43 -7.70
CA GLY A 402 17.36 2.44 -7.10
C GLY A 402 18.00 3.40 -8.11
N PHE A 403 18.17 3.03 -9.38
CA PHE A 403 18.67 3.96 -10.39
C PHE A 403 17.59 4.94 -10.81
N THR A 404 16.40 4.45 -11.15
CA THR A 404 15.27 5.30 -11.54
C THR A 404 14.96 6.31 -10.43
N TRP A 405 15.01 5.89 -9.17
CA TRP A 405 14.80 6.77 -8.02
C TRP A 405 15.91 7.81 -7.83
N SER A 406 17.19 7.42 -7.95
CA SER A 406 18.31 8.30 -7.58
C SER A 406 18.88 9.14 -8.73
N LEU A 407 18.71 8.72 -9.99
CA LEU A 407 19.32 9.36 -11.15
C LEU A 407 18.89 10.83 -11.31
N PRO A 408 17.60 11.20 -11.12
CA PRO A 408 17.21 12.61 -11.19
C PRO A 408 17.93 13.47 -10.14
N PHE A 409 18.05 12.96 -8.91
CA PHE A 409 18.76 13.64 -7.83
C PHE A 409 20.25 13.80 -8.15
N VAL A 410 20.91 12.73 -8.60
CA VAL A 410 22.33 12.75 -8.97
C VAL A 410 22.58 13.75 -10.10
N GLY A 411 21.76 13.73 -11.15
CA GLY A 411 21.87 14.66 -12.27
C GLY A 411 21.70 16.12 -11.84
N ALA A 412 20.71 16.41 -11.00
CA ALA A 412 20.47 17.76 -10.48
C ALA A 412 21.67 18.27 -9.66
N LYS A 413 22.25 17.43 -8.81
CA LYS A 413 23.40 17.81 -7.96
C LYS A 413 24.69 17.99 -8.75
N ILE A 414 24.93 17.16 -9.78
CA ILE A 414 26.05 17.35 -10.68
C ILE A 414 25.89 18.66 -11.45
N ALA A 415 24.69 18.96 -11.96
CA ALA A 415 24.43 20.21 -12.66
C ALA A 415 24.62 21.44 -11.75
N GLU A 416 24.12 21.40 -10.52
CA GLU A 416 24.32 22.45 -9.51
C GLU A 416 25.82 22.69 -9.22
N MET A 417 26.59 21.60 -9.07
CA MET A 417 28.04 21.67 -8.86
C MET A 417 28.75 22.28 -10.07
N LEU A 418 28.41 21.86 -11.29
CA LEU A 418 29.00 22.39 -12.51
C LEU A 418 28.67 23.87 -12.69
N LEU A 419 27.44 24.29 -12.38
CA LEU A 419 27.04 25.69 -12.43
C LEU A 419 27.84 26.53 -11.44
N ALA A 420 28.07 26.02 -10.22
CA ALA A 420 28.88 26.69 -9.21
C ALA A 420 30.35 26.86 -9.65
N ILE A 421 30.93 25.84 -10.31
CA ILE A 421 32.28 25.91 -10.90
C ILE A 421 32.33 26.92 -12.06
N LEU A 422 31.33 26.91 -12.95
CA LEU A 422 31.29 27.86 -14.06
C LEU A 422 31.11 29.31 -13.56
N ALA A 423 30.36 29.50 -12.48
CA ALA A 423 30.16 30.81 -11.85
C ALA A 423 31.47 31.43 -11.33
N THR A 424 32.46 30.63 -10.92
CA THR A 424 33.78 31.16 -10.51
C THR A 424 34.57 31.69 -11.72
N CYS A 425 34.57 30.95 -12.84
CA CYS A 425 35.28 31.35 -14.05
C CYS A 425 34.61 32.53 -14.77
N SER A 426 33.27 32.59 -14.76
CA SER A 426 32.54 33.70 -15.38
C SER A 426 32.81 35.04 -14.69
N ARG A 427 33.07 35.03 -13.38
CA ARG A 427 33.36 36.26 -12.64
C ARG A 427 34.72 36.86 -12.99
N GLU A 428 35.70 36.00 -13.24
CA GLU A 428 37.06 36.40 -13.63
C GLU A 428 37.16 36.78 -15.11
N GLU A 429 36.44 36.09 -16.01
CA GLU A 429 36.51 36.35 -17.46
C GLU A 429 35.47 37.38 -17.99
N LEU A 430 34.43 37.74 -17.20
CA LEU A 430 33.42 38.75 -17.56
C LEU A 430 33.57 40.11 -16.85
N GLU A 431 34.44 40.25 -15.84
CA GLU A 431 34.64 41.53 -15.10
C GLU A 431 35.60 42.53 -15.81
N GLU A 432 36.08 42.28 -17.04
CA GLU A 432 36.94 43.23 -17.80
C GLU A 432 36.14 44.16 -18.75
N ASP A 433 35.14 44.87 -18.21
CA ASP A 433 34.45 45.98 -18.90
C ASP A 433 34.61 47.31 -18.13
N THR A 434 35.72 47.48 -17.40
CA THR A 434 36.12 48.82 -16.92
C THR A 434 37.24 49.34 -17.80
N ASP A 435 36.91 50.36 -18.59
CA ASP A 435 37.81 51.23 -19.36
C ASP A 435 38.90 51.88 -18.47
N ASP A 436 39.87 51.12 -17.97
CA ASP A 436 41.08 51.70 -17.36
C ASP A 436 42.34 50.97 -17.84
N ASP A 437 43.15 51.76 -18.54
CA ASP A 437 44.31 51.47 -19.37
C ASP A 437 45.58 51.04 -18.58
N ASP A 438 45.47 50.49 -17.37
CA ASP A 438 46.64 50.23 -16.52
C ASP A 438 46.75 48.78 -16.03
N ALA A 439 47.44 48.00 -16.87
CA ALA A 439 48.31 46.86 -16.55
C ALA A 439 48.22 46.24 -15.14
N ARG A 440 47.76 44.98 -15.08
CA ARG A 440 48.54 43.88 -14.46
C ARG A 440 48.00 42.47 -14.82
N THR A 441 48.80 41.80 -15.66
CA THR A 441 49.09 40.35 -15.66
C THR A 441 47.91 39.39 -15.79
N VAL A 442 47.35 39.28 -17.00
CA VAL A 442 46.71 38.05 -17.49
C VAL A 442 47.19 37.80 -18.93
N ASP A 443 47.73 36.60 -19.17
CA ASP A 443 48.31 36.03 -20.40
C ASP A 443 48.33 36.89 -21.69
N LEU A 444 49.52 37.42 -22.03
CA LEU A 444 49.83 38.24 -23.22
C LEU A 444 49.86 37.45 -24.56
N THR A 445 49.09 36.37 -24.71
CA THR A 445 49.16 35.50 -25.91
C THR A 445 47.87 35.36 -26.70
N LEU A 446 46.78 36.02 -26.30
CA LEU A 446 45.47 35.87 -26.94
C LEU A 446 45.02 37.17 -27.59
N THR A 447 44.55 37.07 -28.83
CA THR A 447 43.96 38.18 -29.59
C THR A 447 42.58 38.56 -29.04
N PRO A 448 42.12 39.81 -29.22
CA PRO A 448 40.77 40.23 -28.81
C PRO A 448 39.64 39.35 -29.36
N ALA A 449 39.83 38.77 -30.56
CA ALA A 449 38.89 37.83 -31.16
C ALA A 449 38.85 36.48 -30.42
N GLU A 450 39.99 35.98 -29.94
CA GLU A 450 40.08 34.75 -29.16
C GLU A 450 39.47 34.92 -27.75
N ILE A 451 39.61 36.11 -27.15
CA ILE A 451 38.96 36.46 -25.86
C ILE A 451 37.44 36.47 -26.03
N ALA A 452 36.92 37.13 -27.08
CA ALA A 452 35.49 37.15 -27.38
C ALA A 452 34.94 35.73 -27.68
N GLN A 453 35.69 34.91 -28.42
CA GLN A 453 35.32 33.52 -28.70
C GLN A 453 35.30 32.67 -27.42
N ARG A 454 36.25 32.86 -26.50
CA ARG A 454 36.31 32.17 -25.21
C ARG A 454 35.15 32.58 -24.29
N ARG A 455 34.81 33.87 -24.21
CA ARG A 455 33.61 34.36 -23.53
C ARG A 455 32.34 33.73 -24.09
N GLN A 456 32.21 33.63 -25.42
CA GLN A 456 31.07 32.97 -26.07
C GLN A 456 31.00 31.47 -25.75
N GLN A 457 32.14 30.77 -25.70
CA GLN A 457 32.19 29.35 -25.32
C GLN A 457 31.77 29.13 -23.87
N ILE A 458 32.17 30.00 -22.95
CA ILE A 458 31.75 29.94 -21.54
C ILE A 458 30.24 30.20 -21.42
N LYS A 459 29.72 31.23 -22.12
CA LYS A 459 28.27 31.49 -22.19
C LYS A 459 27.50 30.27 -22.68
N ASN A 460 27.95 29.64 -23.77
CA ASN A 460 27.32 28.41 -24.28
C ASN A 460 27.38 27.23 -23.29
N LYS A 461 28.48 27.07 -22.54
CA LYS A 461 28.61 26.04 -21.49
C LYS A 461 27.65 26.29 -20.32
N ILE A 462 27.50 27.55 -19.89
CA ILE A 462 26.55 27.94 -18.84
C ILE A 462 25.12 27.65 -19.29
N LEU A 463 24.77 28.00 -20.53
CA LEU A 463 23.44 27.71 -21.10
C LEU A 463 23.17 26.21 -21.16
N ALA A 464 24.14 25.40 -21.59
CA ALA A 464 24.00 23.95 -21.65
C ALA A 464 23.82 23.31 -20.26
N VAL A 465 24.62 23.72 -19.27
CA VAL A 465 24.51 23.22 -17.89
C VAL A 465 23.20 23.68 -17.24
N GLY A 466 22.75 24.91 -17.51
CA GLY A 466 21.45 25.42 -17.03
C GLY A 466 20.26 24.64 -17.59
N ARG A 467 20.28 24.30 -18.88
CA ARG A 467 19.26 23.43 -19.50
C ARG A 467 19.25 22.03 -18.87
N MET A 468 20.43 21.43 -18.68
CA MET A 468 20.53 20.13 -17.99
C MET A 468 20.01 20.18 -16.55
N GLN A 469 20.31 21.25 -15.81
CA GLN A 469 19.81 21.43 -14.45
C GLN A 469 18.28 21.44 -14.41
N ARG A 470 17.64 22.14 -15.36
CA ARG A 470 16.18 22.18 -15.46
C ARG A 470 15.58 20.81 -15.78
N VAL A 471 16.15 20.09 -16.73
CA VAL A 471 15.72 18.73 -17.08
C VAL A 471 15.79 17.81 -15.85
N PHE A 472 16.92 17.77 -15.15
CA PHE A 472 17.05 16.92 -13.96
C PHE A 472 16.22 17.41 -12.78
N GLN A 473 15.94 18.71 -12.68
CA GLN A 473 15.02 19.24 -11.69
C GLN A 473 13.58 18.79 -11.98
N LEU A 474 13.12 18.86 -13.22
CA LEU A 474 11.79 18.38 -13.62
C LEU A 474 11.65 16.87 -13.43
N LEU A 475 12.64 16.09 -13.86
CA LEU A 475 12.66 14.65 -13.62
C LEU A 475 12.69 14.30 -12.14
N ARG A 476 13.34 15.14 -11.33
CA ARG A 476 13.37 14.98 -9.88
C ARG A 476 12.03 15.36 -9.30
N GLU A 477 11.40 16.44 -9.74
CA GLU A 477 10.04 16.81 -9.37
C GLU A 477 9.05 15.71 -9.78
N GLU A 478 9.21 15.05 -10.93
CA GLU A 478 8.39 13.90 -11.32
C GLU A 478 8.67 12.65 -10.48
N ALA A 479 9.94 12.32 -10.24
CA ALA A 479 10.32 11.16 -9.41
C ALA A 479 9.94 11.36 -7.94
N GLU A 480 10.09 12.59 -7.44
CA GLU A 480 9.58 13.02 -6.14
C GLU A 480 8.06 13.01 -6.20
N ASN A 481 7.35 13.59 -7.17
CA ASN A 481 5.88 13.51 -7.27
C ASN A 481 5.34 12.07 -7.36
N ALA A 482 6.07 11.16 -8.01
CA ALA A 482 5.78 9.73 -8.07
C ALA A 482 6.07 8.99 -6.74
N SER A 483 6.94 9.55 -5.90
CA SER A 483 7.34 9.08 -4.56
C SER A 483 6.77 9.92 -3.40
N GLU A 484 6.11 11.04 -3.71
CA GLU A 484 5.70 12.19 -2.89
C GLU A 484 4.57 12.89 -3.66
N LEU A 485 3.44 12.22 -3.91
CA LEU A 485 2.21 12.96 -4.27
C LEU A 485 1.90 13.93 -3.10
N SER A 486 2.36 15.18 -3.25
CA SER A 486 2.72 16.09 -2.15
C SER A 486 1.90 17.39 -2.20
N ALA A 487 1.36 17.74 -1.03
CA ALA A 487 1.22 19.12 -0.54
C ALA A 487 0.30 20.15 -1.23
N LEU A 488 -0.88 19.77 -1.76
CA LEU A 488 -1.97 20.74 -2.03
C LEU A 488 -3.14 20.63 -1.03
N PRO A 489 -3.97 21.68 -0.84
CA PRO A 489 -5.13 21.66 0.05
C PRO A 489 -6.10 20.52 -0.28
N VAL A 490 -6.88 20.11 0.72
CA VAL A 490 -7.74 18.90 0.73
C VAL A 490 -8.73 18.81 -0.45
N GLU A 491 -9.08 19.92 -1.08
CA GLU A 491 -10.17 19.98 -2.06
C GLU A 491 -9.78 19.62 -3.52
N ASP A 492 -8.50 19.53 -3.87
CA ASP A 492 -8.09 19.36 -5.28
C ASP A 492 -7.15 18.15 -5.55
N ARG A 493 -7.14 17.16 -4.64
CA ARG A 493 -6.21 16.01 -4.68
C ARG A 493 -6.76 14.87 -5.55
N ARG A 494 -6.11 14.59 -6.69
CA ARG A 494 -6.39 13.42 -7.55
C ARG A 494 -5.12 12.58 -7.74
N GLY A 495 -5.01 11.44 -7.05
CA GLY A 495 -3.97 10.44 -7.31
C GLY A 495 -4.09 9.20 -6.40
N PRO A 496 -3.91 7.98 -6.93
CA PRO A 496 -4.04 6.71 -6.19
C PRO A 496 -2.94 6.48 -5.16
N ASP A 497 -3.30 5.79 -4.07
CA ASP A 497 -2.40 5.08 -3.14
C ASP A 497 -1.37 5.94 -2.39
N MET A 498 -1.82 7.11 -1.92
CA MET A 498 -0.95 8.07 -1.27
C MET A 498 -0.21 7.52 -0.04
N LEU A 499 -0.78 6.64 0.79
CA LEU A 499 -0.13 6.21 2.05
C LEU A 499 0.98 5.18 1.88
N THR A 500 0.92 4.34 0.85
CA THR A 500 1.98 3.38 0.47
C THR A 500 3.02 4.03 -0.44
N ALA A 501 2.61 5.01 -1.26
CA ALA A 501 3.50 5.77 -2.13
C ALA A 501 4.24 6.90 -1.41
N GLN A 502 3.70 7.44 -0.31
CA GLN A 502 4.33 8.54 0.42
C GLN A 502 5.47 8.04 1.30
N GLY A 503 6.68 8.50 0.96
CA GLY A 503 7.85 8.44 1.83
C GLY A 503 7.60 9.02 3.23
N THR A 504 8.60 8.82 4.08
CA THR A 504 8.73 9.16 5.50
C THR A 504 8.09 10.46 6.03
N GLN A 505 7.72 11.44 5.19
CA GLN A 505 7.19 12.74 5.64
C GLN A 505 5.75 12.72 6.17
N MET A 506 4.83 11.93 5.59
CA MET A 506 3.45 11.80 6.13
C MET A 506 3.38 10.95 7.39
N ARG A 507 4.31 10.00 7.57
CA ARG A 507 4.45 9.24 8.82
C ARG A 507 4.68 10.14 10.05
N HIS A 508 5.23 11.34 9.85
CA HIS A 508 5.45 12.30 10.93
C HIS A 508 4.17 13.01 11.39
N TYR A 509 3.10 13.01 10.59
CA TYR A 509 1.82 13.66 10.91
C TYR A 509 0.70 12.67 11.29
N ILE A 510 0.91 11.38 11.01
CA ILE A 510 -0.02 10.31 11.38
C ILE A 510 0.42 9.77 12.74
N HIS A 511 -0.30 10.16 13.79
CA HIS A 511 -0.02 9.71 15.16
C HIS A 511 -1.06 8.73 15.70
N SER A 512 -2.15 8.50 14.97
CA SER A 512 -3.26 7.66 15.42
C SER A 512 -3.95 6.97 14.25
N PHE A 513 -4.64 5.87 14.57
CA PHE A 513 -5.53 5.16 13.65
C PHE A 513 -6.54 6.09 12.97
N ALA A 514 -7.11 7.06 13.73
CA ALA A 514 -8.10 7.99 13.20
C ALA A 514 -7.49 8.97 12.19
N ASP A 515 -6.23 9.37 12.37
CA ASP A 515 -5.52 10.23 11.42
C ASP A 515 -5.17 9.47 10.14
N ALA A 516 -4.68 8.23 10.26
CA ALA A 516 -4.42 7.35 9.13
C ALA A 516 -5.68 7.12 8.29
N ARG A 517 -6.79 6.74 8.95
CA ARG A 517 -8.09 6.55 8.30
C ARG A 517 -8.59 7.80 7.59
N ARG A 518 -8.38 8.99 8.18
CA ARG A 518 -8.78 10.25 7.55
C ARG A 518 -7.94 10.55 6.31
N SER A 519 -6.64 10.28 6.34
CA SER A 519 -5.75 10.48 5.19
C SER A 519 -6.02 9.49 4.05
N ASP A 520 -6.53 8.30 4.35
CA ASP A 520 -6.78 7.24 3.38
C ASP A 520 -8.20 7.26 2.77
N LEU A 521 -9.09 8.12 3.30
CA LEU A 521 -10.52 8.10 2.97
C LEU A 521 -10.81 8.19 1.47
N LEU A 522 -9.95 8.86 0.68
CA LEU A 522 -10.10 8.93 -0.78
C LEU A 522 -9.79 7.60 -1.47
N ASN A 523 -8.85 6.80 -0.95
CA ASN A 523 -8.51 5.49 -1.50
C ASN A 523 -9.54 4.43 -1.10
N GLU A 524 -10.35 4.68 -0.06
CA GLU A 524 -11.48 3.83 0.33
C GLU A 524 -12.68 3.97 -0.62
N ARG A 525 -12.67 4.95 -1.52
CA ARG A 525 -13.73 5.23 -2.49
C ARG A 525 -13.52 4.45 -3.79
N LEU A 526 -14.61 4.07 -4.47
CA LEU A 526 -14.55 3.62 -5.86
C LEU A 526 -13.92 4.72 -6.73
N PRO A 527 -12.80 4.45 -7.41
CA PRO A 527 -12.15 5.43 -8.27
C PRO A 527 -13.08 5.89 -9.39
N LEU A 528 -13.07 7.18 -9.71
CA LEU A 528 -13.75 7.68 -10.90
C LEU A 528 -12.91 7.33 -12.13
N PHE A 529 -13.34 6.35 -12.92
CA PHE A 529 -12.71 6.05 -14.20
C PHE A 529 -13.05 7.17 -15.19
N GLN A 530 -12.11 8.07 -15.45
CA GLN A 530 -12.10 8.79 -16.71
C GLN A 530 -11.22 7.95 -17.65
N PRO A 531 -11.77 7.33 -18.70
CA PRO A 531 -10.93 6.86 -19.78
C PRO A 531 -10.26 8.10 -20.32
N THR A 532 -8.98 8.28 -20.01
CA THR A 532 -8.18 9.23 -20.74
C THR A 532 -8.11 8.67 -22.16
N ASP A 533 -8.59 9.41 -23.15
CA ASP A 533 -8.42 9.10 -24.58
C ASP A 533 -6.92 9.18 -25.02
N SER A 534 -6.00 9.04 -24.08
CA SER A 534 -4.56 8.99 -24.24
C SER A 534 -4.07 7.68 -23.61
N GLU A 535 -3.64 6.73 -24.46
CA GLU A 535 -2.86 5.55 -24.06
C GLU A 535 -1.47 5.92 -23.43
N ASN A 536 -1.26 7.15 -22.98
CA ASN A 536 0.07 7.74 -22.72
C ASN A 536 0.26 8.51 -21.40
N ASP A 537 -0.73 8.60 -20.49
CA ASP A 537 -0.59 9.47 -19.29
C ASP A 537 -0.10 8.79 -18.00
N PHE A 538 0.41 7.57 -18.08
CA PHE A 538 1.33 7.05 -17.06
C PHE A 538 2.60 6.55 -17.74
N PRO A 539 3.71 7.32 -17.69
CA PRO A 539 4.97 6.82 -18.21
C PRO A 539 5.44 5.67 -17.33
N VAL A 540 5.18 4.43 -17.77
CA VAL A 540 5.96 3.28 -17.35
C VAL A 540 7.33 3.50 -17.98
N ILE A 541 8.23 4.19 -17.27
CA ILE A 541 9.63 4.28 -17.67
C ILE A 541 10.22 2.89 -17.45
N PRO A 542 10.50 2.10 -18.50
CA PRO A 542 11.19 0.83 -18.30
C PRO A 542 12.62 1.18 -17.89
N ALA A 543 13.10 0.60 -16.79
CA ALA A 543 14.49 0.75 -16.39
C ALA A 543 15.41 0.45 -17.58
N PRO A 544 16.55 1.14 -17.75
CA PRO A 544 17.52 0.83 -18.82
C PRO A 544 17.93 -0.65 -18.87
N SER A 545 17.83 -1.34 -17.74
CA SER A 545 18.09 -2.78 -17.58
C SER A 545 16.99 -3.70 -18.18
N MET A 546 15.82 -3.19 -18.55
CA MET A 546 14.70 -3.96 -19.11
C MET A 546 14.64 -3.96 -20.64
N ARG A 547 15.63 -3.36 -21.34
CA ARG A 547 15.72 -3.46 -22.80
C ARG A 547 16.10 -4.88 -23.22
N ARG A 548 15.11 -5.74 -23.51
CA ARG A 548 15.35 -6.93 -24.34
C ARG A 548 15.80 -6.46 -25.73
N ARG A 549 16.99 -6.89 -26.17
CA ARG A 549 17.41 -6.74 -27.56
C ARG A 549 16.50 -7.60 -28.44
N GLY A 550 15.53 -6.96 -29.07
CA GLY A 550 14.77 -7.48 -30.20
C GLY A 550 13.33 -7.87 -29.88
N SER A 551 12.41 -6.93 -30.12
CA SER A 551 11.16 -7.10 -30.90
C SER A 551 10.23 -5.90 -30.66
N GLY A 552 9.95 -5.16 -31.74
CA GLY A 552 8.70 -4.41 -32.01
C GLY A 552 8.15 -3.44 -30.96
N ASP A 553 8.16 -2.15 -31.33
CA ASP A 553 7.44 -1.01 -30.77
C ASP A 553 6.28 -1.32 -29.81
N ILE A 554 6.43 -0.83 -28.58
CA ILE A 554 5.31 -0.39 -27.74
C ILE A 554 5.63 1.06 -27.40
N ASP A 555 4.82 1.97 -27.91
CA ASP A 555 4.97 3.42 -27.76
C ASP A 555 4.95 3.80 -26.28
N GLY A 556 6.12 4.18 -25.78
CA GLY A 556 6.31 4.91 -24.54
C GLY A 556 7.30 6.01 -24.85
N VAL A 557 6.98 7.25 -24.47
CA VAL A 557 7.82 8.42 -24.74
C VAL A 557 9.22 8.17 -24.18
N SER A 558 10.19 8.04 -25.07
CA SER A 558 11.60 7.84 -24.73
C SER A 558 12.09 8.99 -23.85
N MET A 559 12.95 8.72 -22.87
CA MET A 559 13.67 9.75 -22.10
C MET A 559 14.28 10.82 -23.01
N GLU A 560 14.71 10.42 -24.21
CA GLU A 560 15.27 11.27 -25.25
C GLU A 560 14.23 12.23 -25.86
N GLU A 561 12.96 11.81 -25.93
CA GLU A 561 11.81 12.57 -26.43
C GLU A 561 11.31 13.59 -25.38
N LEU A 562 11.31 13.22 -24.10
CA LEU A 562 10.99 14.14 -22.99
C LEU A 562 12.06 15.24 -22.89
N ILE A 563 13.34 14.83 -22.95
CA ILE A 563 14.49 15.75 -23.01
C ILE A 563 14.38 16.67 -24.24
N ARG A 564 14.01 16.15 -25.42
CA ARG A 564 13.78 16.98 -26.62
C ARG A 564 12.68 18.01 -26.43
N ARG A 565 11.51 17.61 -25.95
CA ARG A 565 10.37 18.53 -25.73
C ARG A 565 10.71 19.64 -24.76
N THR A 566 11.39 19.34 -23.65
CA THR A 566 11.83 20.35 -22.69
C THR A 566 12.92 21.27 -23.25
N LEU A 567 13.77 20.77 -24.16
CA LEU A 567 14.78 21.58 -24.84
C LEU A 567 14.17 22.48 -25.93
N ASP A 568 13.08 22.05 -26.56
CA ASP A 568 12.37 22.77 -27.62
C ASP A 568 11.43 23.86 -27.06
N GLU A 569 10.82 23.66 -25.88
CA GLU A 569 10.02 24.68 -25.17
C GLU A 569 10.87 25.88 -24.67
N ASP A 570 12.19 25.75 -24.62
CA ASP A 570 13.12 26.80 -24.17
C ASP A 570 13.72 27.66 -25.30
N GLU A 571 13.18 27.58 -26.52
CA GLU A 571 13.52 28.53 -27.61
C GLU A 571 13.02 29.97 -27.36
N GLU A 572 12.12 30.21 -26.39
CA GLU A 572 11.63 31.57 -26.05
C GLU A 572 12.56 32.41 -25.15
N GLY A 573 13.77 31.92 -24.82
CA GLY A 573 14.95 32.74 -24.47
C GLY A 573 14.96 33.56 -23.17
N ASP A 574 13.83 33.89 -22.55
CA ASP A 574 13.75 35.04 -21.64
C ASP A 574 14.20 34.73 -20.18
N MET A 575 14.12 33.48 -19.71
CA MET A 575 14.48 33.15 -18.31
C MET A 575 15.94 32.72 -18.12
N VAL A 576 16.51 32.02 -19.11
CA VAL A 576 17.89 31.53 -19.05
C VAL A 576 18.89 32.68 -19.24
N GLU A 577 18.53 33.67 -20.05
CA GLU A 577 19.28 34.92 -20.19
C GLU A 577 19.28 35.72 -18.87
N ARG A 578 18.17 35.72 -18.13
CA ARG A 578 18.08 36.30 -16.77
C ARG A 578 18.90 35.54 -15.73
N LEU A 579 19.09 34.23 -15.86
CA LEU A 579 19.93 33.44 -14.96
C LEU A 579 21.42 33.70 -15.23
N ALA A 580 21.81 33.76 -16.52
CA ALA A 580 23.14 34.18 -16.94
C ALA A 580 23.46 35.60 -16.46
N ASP A 581 22.52 36.54 -16.58
CA ASP A 581 22.63 37.91 -16.07
C ASP A 581 22.73 37.96 -14.54
N ARG A 582 22.02 37.09 -13.83
CA ARG A 582 22.05 37.02 -12.36
C ARG A 582 23.37 36.45 -11.82
N ILE A 583 23.97 35.52 -12.56
CA ILE A 583 25.31 34.97 -12.26
C ILE A 583 26.38 36.00 -12.61
N ALA A 584 26.25 36.72 -13.74
CA ALA A 584 27.16 37.79 -14.15
C ALA A 584 27.12 38.99 -13.19
N ARG A 585 25.97 39.32 -12.59
CA ARG A 585 25.81 40.46 -11.67
C ARG A 585 26.18 40.16 -10.20
N GLY A 586 26.89 39.06 -9.94
CA GLY A 586 27.62 38.82 -8.69
C GLY A 586 26.85 39.11 -7.40
N ARG A 587 25.76 38.39 -7.11
CA ARG A 587 25.16 38.45 -5.77
C ARG A 587 25.99 37.59 -4.82
N LYS A 588 26.65 38.22 -3.83
CA LYS A 588 27.30 37.51 -2.71
C LYS A 588 26.30 36.52 -2.10
N PRO A 589 26.64 35.23 -1.93
CA PRO A 589 25.87 34.35 -1.07
C PRO A 589 26.07 34.84 0.37
N THR A 590 25.15 35.66 0.87
CA THR A 590 25.09 36.00 2.29
C THR A 590 24.50 34.82 3.04
N GLY A 591 25.35 33.83 3.31
CA GLY A 591 25.03 32.67 4.13
C GLY A 591 26.09 31.61 3.92
N ARG A 592 26.76 31.20 5.02
CA ARG A 592 27.48 29.92 5.02
C ARG A 592 26.51 28.84 4.55
N PRO A 593 26.92 27.87 3.70
CA PRO A 593 26.12 26.67 3.52
C PRO A 593 25.87 26.09 4.90
N MET A 594 24.60 26.04 5.30
CA MET A 594 24.23 25.43 6.57
C MET A 594 24.67 23.96 6.48
N PRO A 595 25.47 23.47 7.44
CA PRO A 595 25.71 22.05 7.52
C PRO A 595 24.35 21.34 7.60
N LEU A 596 24.24 20.18 6.95
CA LEU A 596 23.13 19.26 7.14
C LEU A 596 22.78 19.22 8.63
N LYS A 597 21.59 19.72 9.00
CA LYS A 597 20.98 19.26 10.25
C LYS A 597 20.85 17.76 10.06
N ARG A 598 21.58 16.99 10.87
CA ARG A 598 21.32 15.56 11.02
C ARG A 598 19.85 15.45 11.39
N TYR A 599 19.04 15.01 10.44
CA TYR A 599 17.76 14.42 10.78
C TYR A 599 18.13 13.13 11.49
N GLU A 600 18.10 13.18 12.82
CA GLU A 600 18.11 12.00 13.65
C GLU A 600 16.90 11.17 13.21
N THR A 601 17.20 10.02 12.60
CA THR A 601 16.26 8.95 12.37
C THR A 601 15.98 8.35 13.74
N ALA A 602 14.88 8.78 14.34
CA ALA A 602 14.26 8.16 15.50
C ALA A 602 13.11 7.27 15.03
#